data_AF-A0A7S4G8P9-F1
#
_entry.id   AF-A0A7S4G8P9-F1
#
_cell.length_a   1.000
_cell.length_b   1.000
_cell.length_c   1.000
_cell.angle_alpha   90.00
_cell.angle_beta   90.00
_cell.angle_gamma   90.00
#
_symmetry.space_group_name_H-M   'P 1'
#
loop_
_entity.id
_entity.type
_entity.pdbx_description
1 polymer ?
#
loop_
_entity_poly.entity_id
_entity_poly.type
_entity_poly.pdbx_seq_one_letter_code
_entity_poly.pdbx_strand_id
1 'polypeptide(L)'
;QPDVPEDSTTWPARQAILQQQMTCIGADVVCIQEAAPESFEQDFAFMATAGFEHAMINKGRMRSATFWNPKIFESVATYNKDRVLIMHLRYIAEGRSSSREL
;
A
#
# COMPACT_ATOMS: atom_id res chain seq x y z
N GLN A 1 -19.86 -22.24 14.93
CA GLN A 1 -19.75 -20.78 15.20
C GLN A 1 -18.50 -20.29 14.49
N PRO A 2 -18.52 -19.17 13.76
CA PRO A 2 -17.30 -18.64 13.15
C PRO A 2 -16.31 -18.22 14.24
N ASP A 3 -15.02 -18.44 13.99
CA ASP A 3 -13.94 -18.15 14.95
C ASP A 3 -13.63 -16.64 15.08
N VAL A 4 -14.15 -15.82 14.17
CA VAL A 4 -13.95 -14.37 14.15
C VAL A 4 -15.27 -13.67 14.51
N PRO A 5 -15.28 -12.76 15.50
CA PRO A 5 -16.46 -11.96 15.82
C PRO A 5 -16.94 -11.16 14.60
N GLU A 6 -18.26 -11.12 14.38
CA GLU A 6 -18.85 -10.48 13.20
C GLU A 6 -18.42 -9.01 13.04
N ASP A 7 -18.40 -8.26 14.14
CA ASP A 7 -17.97 -6.85 14.17
C ASP A 7 -16.54 -6.67 13.67
N SER A 8 -15.66 -7.66 13.88
CA SER A 8 -14.27 -7.66 13.41
C SER A 8 -14.13 -7.98 11.92
N THR A 9 -15.18 -8.52 11.28
CA THR A 9 -15.19 -8.80 9.84
C THR A 9 -15.59 -7.58 9.00
N THR A 10 -16.16 -6.55 9.64
CA THR A 10 -16.58 -5.32 8.98
C THR A 10 -15.39 -4.60 8.35
N TRP A 11 -15.64 -3.90 7.23
CA TRP A 11 -14.58 -3.16 6.56
C TRP A 11 -13.95 -2.07 7.44
N PRO A 12 -14.71 -1.23 8.17
CA PRO A 12 -14.12 -0.21 9.05
C PRO A 12 -13.16 -0.80 10.11
N ALA A 13 -13.53 -1.93 10.73
CA ALA A 13 -12.65 -2.60 11.69
C ALA A 13 -11.35 -3.09 11.04
N ARG A 14 -11.45 -3.69 9.84
CA ARG A 14 -10.27 -4.16 9.09
C ARG A 14 -9.40 -3.02 8.57
N GLN A 15 -10.01 -1.92 8.11
CA GLN A 15 -9.31 -0.73 7.63
C GLN A 15 -8.49 -0.08 8.74
N ALA A 16 -9.03 0.03 9.96
CA ALA A 16 -8.30 0.57 11.10
C ALA A 16 -7.02 -0.25 11.41
N ILE A 17 -7.11 -1.58 11.35
CA ILE A 17 -5.96 -2.46 11.53
C ILE A 17 -4.95 -2.27 10.38
N LEU A 18 -5.42 -2.23 9.13
CA LEU A 18 -4.55 -1.99 7.96
C LEU A 18 -3.82 -0.66 8.06
N GLN A 19 -4.50 0.41 8.44
CA GLN A 19 -3.90 1.72 8.65
C GLN A 19 -2.78 1.65 9.68
N GLN A 20 -3.04 1.03 10.85
CA GLN A 20 -2.01 0.87 11.88
C GLN A 20 -0.81 0.08 11.36
N GLN A 21 -1.02 -1.05 10.70
CA GLN A 21 0.06 -1.91 10.23
C GLN A 21 0.87 -1.26 9.10
N MET A 22 0.19 -0.64 8.13
CA MET A 22 0.85 -0.10 6.94
C MET A 22 1.58 1.22 7.21
N THR A 23 1.14 2.02 8.19
CA THR A 23 1.74 3.32 8.49
C THR A 23 2.71 3.30 9.68
N CYS A 24 2.51 2.44 10.69
CA CYS A 24 3.36 2.45 11.89
C CYS A 24 4.68 1.67 11.74
N ILE A 25 4.77 0.74 10.78
CA ILE A 25 5.96 -0.13 10.63
C ILE A 25 7.15 0.62 9.99
N GLY A 26 6.95 1.85 9.51
CA GLY A 26 8.03 2.65 8.90
C GLY A 26 8.56 2.05 7.61
N ALA A 27 7.71 1.34 6.86
CA ALA A 27 8.04 0.83 5.54
C ALA A 27 8.08 1.98 4.52
N ASP A 28 9.05 1.96 3.60
CA ASP A 28 9.14 2.96 2.53
C ASP A 28 8.43 2.50 1.25
N VAL A 29 8.13 1.20 1.15
CA VAL A 29 7.36 0.57 0.07
C VAL A 29 6.41 -0.45 0.69
N VAL A 30 5.14 -0.43 0.31
CA VAL A 30 4.11 -1.35 0.78
C VAL A 30 3.39 -1.98 -0.41
N CYS A 31 3.37 -3.30 -0.50
CA CYS A 31 2.70 -4.04 -1.57
C CYS A 31 1.48 -4.76 -1.01
N ILE A 32 0.31 -4.50 -1.58
CA ILE A 32 -0.94 -5.18 -1.21
C ILE A 32 -1.51 -5.95 -2.39
N GLN A 33 -2.26 -6.99 -2.08
CA GLN A 33 -3.06 -7.75 -3.02
C GLN A 33 -4.53 -7.66 -2.62
N GLU A 34 -5.37 -8.15 -3.51
CA GLU A 34 -6.82 -8.23 -3.31
C GLU A 34 -7.53 -6.88 -3.04
N ALA A 35 -7.00 -5.79 -3.59
CA ALA A 35 -7.62 -4.47 -3.46
C ALA A 35 -8.78 -4.30 -4.45
N ALA A 36 -9.91 -3.80 -3.98
CA ALA A 36 -11.08 -3.49 -4.81
C ALA A 36 -10.84 -2.17 -5.55
N PRO A 37 -10.84 -2.15 -6.90
CA PRO A 37 -10.57 -0.93 -7.66
C PRO A 37 -11.64 0.16 -7.48
N GLU A 38 -12.89 -0.23 -7.22
CA GLU A 38 -14.03 0.69 -7.08
C GLU A 38 -13.95 1.57 -5.84
N SER A 39 -13.35 1.07 -4.76
CA SER A 39 -13.25 1.75 -3.46
C SER A 39 -11.82 2.10 -3.08
N PHE A 40 -10.83 1.75 -3.92
CA PHE A 40 -9.40 1.84 -3.60
C PHE A 40 -8.98 3.17 -2.95
N GLU A 41 -9.33 4.30 -3.56
CA GLU A 41 -8.96 5.62 -3.07
C GLU A 41 -9.56 5.93 -1.69
N GLN A 42 -10.79 5.48 -1.44
CA GLN A 42 -11.45 5.64 -0.15
C GLN A 42 -10.88 4.67 0.90
N ASP A 43 -10.65 3.43 0.48
CA ASP A 43 -10.17 2.32 1.29
C ASP A 43 -8.75 2.54 1.80
N PHE A 44 -7.91 3.24 1.02
CA PHE A 44 -6.51 3.50 1.33
C PHE A 44 -6.17 4.98 1.41
N ALA A 45 -7.16 5.87 1.60
CA ALA A 45 -6.96 7.32 1.76
C ALA A 45 -5.92 7.68 2.84
N PHE A 46 -5.78 6.83 3.86
CA PHE A 46 -4.78 6.99 4.91
C PHE A 46 -3.33 6.89 4.40
N MET A 47 -3.06 6.16 3.31
CA MET A 47 -1.73 6.08 2.70
C MET A 47 -1.35 7.39 2.01
N ALA A 48 -2.29 7.98 1.26
CA ALA A 48 -2.11 9.30 0.66
C ALA A 48 -1.92 10.37 1.74
N THR A 49 -2.69 10.30 2.83
CA THR A 49 -2.52 11.18 4.01
C THR A 49 -1.15 11.01 4.67
N ALA A 50 -0.61 9.79 4.70
CA ALA A 50 0.74 9.50 5.17
C ALA A 50 1.85 9.92 4.16
N GLY A 51 1.47 10.45 3.00
CA GLY A 51 2.38 10.99 1.99
C GLY A 51 2.92 9.94 1.01
N PHE A 52 2.29 8.77 0.90
CA PHE A 52 2.66 7.76 -0.09
C PHE A 52 2.01 8.05 -1.45
N GLU A 53 2.74 7.74 -2.51
CA GLU A 53 2.19 7.57 -3.85
C GLU A 53 1.89 6.09 -4.11
N HIS A 54 1.13 5.78 -5.17
CA HIS A 54 0.81 4.40 -5.51
C HIS A 54 0.63 4.14 -7.00
N ALA A 55 0.73 2.87 -7.34
CA ALA A 55 0.31 2.32 -8.62
C ALA A 55 -0.47 1.03 -8.37
N MET A 56 -1.55 0.87 -9.11
CA MET A 56 -2.39 -0.32 -9.05
C MET A 56 -2.41 -0.98 -10.42
N ILE A 57 -2.46 -2.30 -10.44
CA ILE A 57 -2.67 -3.02 -11.70
C ILE A 57 -3.98 -2.55 -12.37
N ASN A 58 -4.04 -2.54 -13.70
CA ASN A 58 -5.22 -2.02 -14.42
C ASN A 58 -6.30 -3.08 -14.75
N LYS A 59 -6.09 -4.35 -14.38
CA LYS A 59 -6.97 -5.47 -14.76
C LYS A 59 -7.26 -6.39 -13.57
N GLY A 60 -8.47 -6.95 -13.54
CA GLY A 60 -8.94 -7.87 -12.50
C GLY A 60 -9.99 -7.25 -11.59
N ARG A 61 -10.86 -8.11 -11.03
CA ARG A 61 -11.87 -7.74 -10.01
C ARG A 61 -11.20 -7.26 -8.73
N MET A 62 -10.15 -7.98 -8.32
CA MET A 62 -9.30 -7.61 -7.20
C MET A 62 -7.88 -7.44 -7.73
N ARG A 63 -7.16 -6.45 -7.21
CA ARG A 63 -5.98 -5.88 -7.84
C ARG A 63 -4.82 -5.77 -6.87
N SER A 64 -3.61 -5.94 -7.39
CA SER A 64 -2.39 -5.62 -6.64
C SER A 64 -2.09 -4.14 -6.75
N ALA A 65 -1.66 -3.56 -5.64
CA ALA A 65 -1.19 -2.18 -5.59
C ALA A 65 0.14 -2.10 -4.83
N THR A 66 0.98 -1.16 -5.23
CA THR A 66 2.23 -0.84 -4.56
C THR A 66 2.19 0.63 -4.19
N PHE A 67 2.43 0.93 -2.92
CA PHE A 67 2.62 2.27 -2.38
C PHE A 67 4.12 2.51 -2.17
N TRP A 68 4.60 3.74 -2.40
CA TRP A 68 5.98 4.13 -2.08
C TRP A 68 6.04 5.52 -1.47
N ASN A 69 7.06 5.76 -0.64
CA ASN A 69 7.37 7.09 -0.14
C ASN A 69 8.15 7.88 -1.22
N PRO A 70 7.56 8.92 -1.82
CA PRO A 70 8.17 9.67 -2.91
C PRO A 70 9.37 10.51 -2.46
N LYS A 71 9.60 10.67 -1.15
CA LYS A 71 10.81 11.32 -0.62
C LYS A 71 12.04 10.40 -0.67
N ILE A 72 11.84 9.11 -0.94
CA ILE A 72 12.89 8.07 -0.89
C ILE A 72 13.00 7.35 -2.21
N PHE A 73 11.87 7.10 -2.87
CA PHE A 73 11.84 6.43 -4.17
C PHE A 73 11.10 7.28 -5.20
N GLU A 74 11.65 7.36 -6.41
CA GLU A 74 10.90 7.79 -7.58
C GLU A 74 10.44 6.56 -8.39
N SER A 75 9.22 6.62 -8.95
CA SER A 75 8.77 5.63 -9.92
C SER A 75 9.33 5.98 -11.31
N VAL A 76 10.33 5.22 -11.76
CA VAL A 76 10.96 5.40 -13.08
C VAL A 76 10.08 4.84 -14.20
N ALA A 77 9.45 3.69 -13.95
CA ALA A 77 8.58 3.06 -14.92
C ALA A 77 7.56 2.15 -14.23
N THR A 78 6.36 2.09 -14.81
CA THR A 78 5.29 1.20 -14.38
C THR A 78 4.73 0.48 -15.61
N TYR A 79 4.73 -0.85 -15.58
CA TYR A 79 4.24 -1.69 -16.66
C TYR A 79 3.12 -2.60 -16.16
N ASN A 80 2.08 -2.72 -16.98
CA ASN A 80 0.97 -3.62 -16.75
C ASN A 80 0.95 -4.67 -17.86
N LYS A 81 1.00 -5.95 -17.49
CA LYS A 81 0.76 -7.06 -18.41
C LYS A 81 -0.12 -8.10 -17.74
N ASP A 82 -1.34 -8.26 -18.25
CA ASP A 82 -2.36 -9.13 -17.68
C ASP A 82 -2.60 -8.93 -16.19
N ARG A 83 -2.13 -9.85 -15.34
CA ARG A 83 -2.28 -9.81 -13.88
C ARG A 83 -0.96 -9.45 -13.17
N VAL A 84 -0.01 -8.88 -13.92
CA VAL A 84 1.29 -8.46 -13.41
C VAL A 84 1.42 -6.94 -13.46
N LEU A 85 1.81 -6.37 -12.32
CA LEU A 85 2.31 -4.99 -12.17
C LEU A 85 3.83 -5.07 -11.99
N ILE A 86 4.59 -4.46 -12.89
CA ILE A 86 6.05 -4.34 -12.76
C ILE A 86 6.36 -2.86 -12.52
N MET A 87 7.01 -2.57 -11.40
CA MET A 87 7.44 -1.23 -11.04
C MET A 87 8.95 -1.15 -10.94
N HIS A 88 9.51 -0.09 -11.50
CA HIS A 88 10.91 0.27 -11.35
C HIS A 88 10.98 1.47 -10.42
N LEU A 89 11.38 1.23 -9.18
CA LEU A 89 11.60 2.27 -8.19
C LEU A 89 13.10 2.58 -8.12
N ARG A 90 13.47 3.86 -8.22
CA ARG A 90 14.85 4.32 -8.01
C ARG A 90 14.94 5.02 -6.66
N TYR A 91 15.92 4.64 -5.87
CA TYR A 91 16.23 5.31 -4.60
C TYR A 91 16.83 6.70 -4.87
N ILE A 92 16.27 7.74 -4.25
CA ILE A 92 16.64 9.15 -4.45
C ILE A 92 16.98 9.89 -3.15
N ALA A 93 16.84 9.26 -1.98
CA ALA A 93 17.14 9.94 -0.72
C ALA A 93 18.66 10.03 -0.47
N GLU A 94 19.20 11.25 -0.52
CA GLU A 94 20.52 11.52 0.02
C GLU A 94 20.48 11.50 1.56
N GLY A 95 21.31 10.68 2.22
CA GLY A 95 21.64 10.87 3.65
C GLY A 95 20.72 10.28 4.72
N ARG A 96 19.85 9.29 4.43
CA ARG A 96 19.11 8.58 5.50
C ARG A 96 20.08 7.70 6.32
N SER A 97 20.64 8.27 7.40
CA SER A 97 21.37 7.48 8.40
C SER A 97 20.41 6.50 9.06
N SER A 98 20.76 5.21 9.00
CA SER A 98 19.98 4.11 9.58
C SER A 98 20.00 4.20 11.11
N SER A 99 19.08 4.93 11.69
CA SER A 99 18.80 4.87 13.13
C SER A 99 17.40 4.29 13.30
N ARG A 100 17.33 2.97 13.48
CA ARG A 100 16.14 2.26 13.94
C ARG A 100 16.43 1.80 15.37
N GLU A 101 15.87 2.48 16.36
CA GLU A 101 15.65 1.88 17.68
C GLU A 101 14.23 1.32 17.69
N LEU A 102 14.13 0.04 18.05
CA LEU A 102 12.90 -0.74 18.21
C LEU A 102 12.18 -0.36 19.50
#